data_AF-A0A837HZQ8-F1
#
_entry.id   AF-A0A837HZQ8-F1
#
_cell.length_a   1.000
_cell.length_b   1.000
_cell.length_c   1.000
_cell.angle_alpha   90.00
_cell.angle_beta   90.00
_cell.angle_gamma   90.00
#
_symmetry.space_group_name_H-M   'P 1'
#
loop_
_entity.id
_entity.type
_entity.pdbx_description
1 polymer ?
#
loop_
_entity_poly.entity_id
_entity_poly.type
_entity_poly.pdbx_seq_one_letter_code
_entity_poly.pdbx_strand_id
1 'polypeptide(L)'
;AKSGLLRGREFRMKDCYSYHASDEERDKYYDVMKNSYMDIFKRLDLDAVPTNAGGGTFSELSMEFQVPCESGEDVVYLCKKCNEAVNKELAGSAPSKCRSCGGGADEIKTIEVGNIFPLKEKFAKDFNLSFKDKNGNARLVSAGCYGLGTSRAMGAIAEVMNDEKGLRWPGSVAPFKAHLIELDAGASKIYKELVAKGTEVLYDDRAGSAAGEKFADADLIGIPLRIVVSKKTIAKNSVEVKRRYDVQTELIKIANTLVYVKGEGVLINEPSVVAINQKTGQVVAIGSEAKKMVGRTPGHITALRPLVEGVISDFEVTAEMLNYFIKKVHSPTQQLFARPRVVIGIPSSITEVERRAVRDAARNAGAREVYLVEEPMAAAIGARLPIQEAVGNMVIDLGGGTTDIAVISLGGIVASRNLRIAGDRFNEDIAAYARDEFKLLIGERTAEDIKISIGSVWKTNEILEGALRGRDLVTGLPREVLVTDSDIRAALAKSMRTVIDAAKNTIEDTPPELVSDIMHRGILLVGGGSLIRGLDKLLERETKMPVYLAEDPLTTVVRGTGIILEDLESISEVFIEDDYDLPPQ
;
A
#
# COMPACT_ATOMS: atom_id res chain seq x y z
N ALA A 1 8.17 6.41 -48.15
CA ALA A 1 7.50 5.42 -47.31
C ALA A 1 6.04 5.84 -47.17
N LYS A 2 5.07 5.05 -47.63
CA LYS A 2 3.66 5.41 -47.51
C LYS A 2 3.22 5.07 -46.07
N SER A 3 3.19 6.10 -45.23
CA SER A 3 2.65 6.18 -43.85
C SER A 3 3.23 5.24 -42.76
N GLY A 4 3.84 5.85 -41.74
CA GLY A 4 3.21 5.89 -40.41
C GLY A 4 3.57 4.86 -39.34
N LEU A 5 4.57 4.00 -39.51
CA LEU A 5 5.03 3.10 -38.45
C LEU A 5 6.53 3.24 -38.23
N LEU A 6 6.95 3.45 -36.99
CA LEU A 6 8.34 3.33 -36.58
C LEU A 6 8.81 1.89 -36.80
N ARG A 7 9.54 1.64 -37.89
CA ARG A 7 10.06 0.32 -38.25
C ARG A 7 11.44 0.12 -37.65
N GLY A 8 11.59 -0.95 -36.86
CA GLY A 8 12.90 -1.40 -36.40
C GLY A 8 13.80 -1.78 -37.58
N ARG A 9 15.11 -1.56 -37.44
CA ARG A 9 16.12 -1.96 -38.44
C ARG A 9 16.18 -3.48 -38.66
N GLU A 10 15.78 -4.24 -37.64
CA GLU A 10 15.69 -5.71 -37.66
C GLU A 10 14.26 -6.16 -37.36
N PHE A 11 13.81 -7.20 -38.08
CA PHE A 11 12.56 -7.88 -37.81
C PHE A 11 12.81 -9.02 -36.83
N ARG A 12 12.40 -8.85 -35.56
CA ARG A 12 12.57 -9.86 -34.51
C ARG A 12 11.23 -10.45 -34.14
N MET A 13 11.15 -11.78 -34.25
CA MET A 13 10.01 -12.60 -33.89
C MET A 13 10.37 -13.51 -32.72
N LYS A 14 9.38 -13.78 -31.88
CA LYS A 14 9.47 -14.80 -30.84
C LYS A 14 8.42 -15.86 -31.11
N ASP A 15 8.89 -17.00 -31.59
CA ASP A 15 8.04 -18.09 -32.06
C ASP A 15 8.05 -19.28 -31.09
N CYS A 16 6.90 -19.92 -30.95
CA CYS A 16 6.69 -21.13 -30.17
C CYS A 16 5.98 -22.18 -31.03
N TYR A 17 6.29 -23.46 -30.80
CA TYR A 17 5.67 -24.59 -31.47
C TYR A 17 5.17 -25.61 -30.45
N SER A 18 4.05 -26.24 -30.74
CA SER A 18 3.46 -27.29 -29.90
C SER A 18 3.11 -28.52 -30.73
N TYR A 19 3.23 -29.71 -30.13
CA TYR A 19 3.06 -31.00 -30.79
C TYR A 19 2.11 -31.88 -29.95
N HIS A 20 1.06 -32.39 -30.58
CA HIS A 20 -0.05 -33.05 -29.90
C HIS A 20 -0.43 -34.36 -30.56
N ALA A 21 -1.09 -35.25 -29.80
CA ALA A 21 -1.50 -36.56 -30.27
C ALA A 21 -2.74 -36.51 -31.18
N SER A 22 -3.53 -35.43 -31.11
CA SER A 22 -4.69 -35.19 -31.98
C SER A 22 -4.92 -33.70 -32.22
N ASP A 23 -5.76 -33.39 -33.21
CA ASP A 23 -6.19 -32.02 -33.51
C ASP A 23 -6.98 -31.41 -32.35
N GLU A 24 -7.80 -32.21 -31.65
CA GLU A 24 -8.58 -31.73 -30.49
C GLU A 24 -7.69 -31.31 -29.31
N GLU A 25 -6.61 -32.04 -29.05
CA GLU A 25 -5.63 -31.66 -28.02
C GLU A 25 -4.86 -30.40 -28.42
N ARG A 26 -4.46 -30.29 -29.70
CA ARG A 26 -3.84 -29.07 -30.22
C ARG A 26 -4.77 -27.87 -30.08
N ASP A 27 -6.04 -28.00 -30.46
CA ASP A 27 -6.98 -26.87 -30.44
C ASP A 27 -7.24 -26.37 -29.03
N LYS A 28 -7.29 -27.26 -28.03
CA LYS A 28 -7.31 -26.86 -26.62
C LYS A 28 -6.07 -26.05 -26.24
N TYR A 29 -4.88 -26.45 -26.70
CA TYR A 29 -3.65 -25.71 -26.43
C TYR A 29 -3.55 -24.40 -27.24
N TYR A 30 -4.13 -24.37 -28.44
CA TYR A 30 -4.22 -23.17 -29.28
C TYR A 30 -5.00 -22.07 -28.57
N ASP A 31 -6.10 -22.40 -27.90
CA ASP A 31 -6.85 -21.47 -27.06
C ASP A 31 -6.04 -20.98 -25.83
N VAL A 32 -5.23 -21.86 -25.21
CA VAL A 32 -4.30 -21.46 -24.13
C VAL A 32 -3.29 -20.43 -24.63
N MET A 33 -2.71 -20.66 -25.82
CA MET A 33 -1.74 -19.74 -26.41
C MET A 33 -2.38 -18.41 -26.83
N LYS A 34 -3.59 -18.44 -27.39
CA LYS A 34 -4.38 -17.25 -27.68
C LYS A 34 -4.56 -16.39 -26.44
N ASN A 35 -5.01 -16.98 -25.34
CA ASN A 35 -5.20 -16.26 -24.09
C ASN A 35 -3.88 -15.72 -23.52
N SER A 36 -2.81 -16.51 -23.63
CA SER A 36 -1.46 -16.09 -23.19
C SER A 36 -0.95 -14.87 -23.95
N TYR A 37 -1.20 -14.80 -25.27
CA TYR A 37 -0.80 -13.66 -26.10
C TYR A 37 -1.64 -12.43 -25.78
N MET A 38 -2.94 -12.61 -25.56
CA MET A 38 -3.81 -11.54 -25.06
C MET A 38 -3.34 -10.98 -23.72
N ASP A 39 -2.90 -11.82 -22.79
CA ASP A 39 -2.31 -11.38 -21.53
C ASP A 39 -1.00 -10.61 -21.73
N ILE A 40 -0.17 -10.99 -22.72
CA ILE A 40 1.05 -10.26 -23.07
C ILE A 40 0.70 -8.87 -23.60
N PHE A 41 -0.22 -8.75 -24.57
CA PHE A 41 -0.60 -7.45 -25.13
C PHE A 41 -1.26 -6.55 -24.08
N LYS A 42 -2.09 -7.13 -23.21
CA LYS A 42 -2.65 -6.42 -22.06
C LYS A 42 -1.57 -5.89 -21.11
N ARG A 43 -0.49 -6.65 -20.86
CA ARG A 43 0.66 -6.15 -20.06
C ARG A 43 1.44 -5.04 -20.75
N LEU A 44 1.37 -4.96 -22.08
CA LEU A 44 1.98 -3.91 -22.89
C LEU A 44 1.05 -2.69 -23.05
N ASP A 45 -0.11 -2.67 -22.41
CA ASP A 45 -1.18 -1.66 -22.59
C ASP A 45 -1.61 -1.50 -24.06
N LEU A 46 -1.53 -2.59 -24.85
CA LEU A 46 -2.00 -2.66 -26.23
C LEU A 46 -3.35 -3.37 -26.29
N ASP A 47 -4.37 -2.68 -26.80
CA ASP A 47 -5.72 -3.22 -27.03
C ASP A 47 -5.76 -4.10 -28.29
N ALA A 48 -5.01 -5.19 -28.29
CA ALA A 48 -4.97 -6.13 -29.40
C ALA A 48 -6.30 -6.88 -29.53
N VAL A 49 -6.74 -7.08 -30.77
CA VAL A 49 -7.99 -7.77 -31.12
C VAL A 49 -7.65 -9.07 -31.86
N PRO A 50 -8.05 -10.24 -31.32
CA PRO A 50 -7.94 -11.51 -32.05
C PRO A 50 -8.79 -11.47 -33.30
N THR A 51 -8.16 -11.61 -34.46
CA THR A 51 -8.74 -11.41 -35.77
C THR A 51 -8.54 -12.66 -36.61
N ASN A 52 -9.63 -13.19 -37.18
CA ASN A 52 -9.54 -14.29 -38.12
C ASN A 52 -8.94 -13.80 -39.44
N ALA A 53 -7.90 -14.47 -39.90
CA ALA A 53 -7.15 -14.11 -41.10
C ALA A 53 -6.79 -15.34 -41.94
N GLY A 54 -6.26 -15.11 -43.14
CA GLY A 54 -5.77 -16.17 -44.02
C GLY A 54 -4.47 -16.76 -43.47
N GLY A 55 -4.35 -18.09 -43.45
CA GLY A 55 -3.14 -18.75 -42.95
C GLY A 55 -1.96 -18.81 -43.94
N GLY A 56 -2.12 -18.25 -45.12
CA GLY A 56 -1.10 -18.20 -46.16
C GLY A 56 -0.56 -19.59 -46.55
N THR A 57 0.76 -19.73 -46.56
CA THR A 57 1.43 -21.01 -46.85
C THR A 57 1.46 -21.97 -45.67
N PHE A 58 1.07 -21.55 -44.47
CA PHE A 58 1.18 -22.36 -43.25
C PHE A 58 -0.09 -23.15 -42.96
N SER A 59 -1.26 -22.53 -43.14
CA SER A 59 -2.58 -23.12 -42.94
C SER A 59 -3.62 -22.42 -43.80
N GLU A 60 -4.84 -22.94 -43.87
CA GLU A 60 -5.95 -22.25 -44.55
C GLU A 60 -6.37 -20.99 -43.79
N LEU A 61 -6.50 -21.09 -42.47
CA LEU A 61 -6.86 -19.99 -41.57
C LEU A 61 -5.79 -19.78 -40.50
N SER A 62 -5.71 -18.55 -40.01
CA SER A 62 -4.88 -18.15 -38.87
C SER A 62 -5.66 -17.20 -37.97
N MET A 63 -5.10 -16.93 -36.80
CA MET A 63 -5.57 -15.84 -35.94
C MET A 63 -4.44 -14.85 -35.75
N GLU A 64 -4.68 -13.61 -36.18
CA GLU A 64 -3.81 -12.46 -36.01
C GLU A 64 -4.22 -11.66 -34.78
N PHE A 65 -3.27 -10.96 -34.19
CA PHE A 65 -3.51 -10.00 -33.11
C PHE A 65 -3.30 -8.60 -33.65
N GLN A 66 -4.39 -7.85 -33.76
CA GLN A 66 -4.46 -6.59 -34.48
C GLN A 66 -4.72 -5.44 -33.50
N VAL A 67 -3.82 -4.46 -33.43
CA VAL A 67 -3.98 -3.28 -32.55
C VAL A 67 -4.58 -2.13 -33.34
N PRO A 68 -5.73 -1.55 -32.93
CA PRO A 68 -6.32 -0.39 -33.59
C PRO A 68 -5.37 0.81 -33.67
N CYS A 69 -5.16 1.34 -34.87
CA CYS A 69 -4.30 2.49 -35.10
C CYS A 69 -4.59 3.12 -36.47
N GLU A 70 -4.82 4.43 -36.52
CA GLU A 70 -5.13 5.13 -37.79
C GLU A 70 -3.99 5.10 -38.82
N SER A 71 -2.75 5.03 -38.34
CA SER A 71 -1.55 4.88 -39.17
C SER A 71 -1.23 3.42 -39.52
N GLY A 72 -2.03 2.47 -39.03
CA GLY A 72 -1.92 1.04 -39.33
C GLY A 72 -2.05 0.71 -40.82
N GLU A 73 -1.38 -0.36 -41.23
CA GLU A 73 -1.33 -0.83 -42.62
C GLU A 73 -2.44 -1.86 -42.91
N ASP A 74 -2.87 -2.61 -41.90
CA ASP A 74 -3.90 -3.64 -42.03
C ASP A 74 -5.29 -3.05 -41.85
N VAL A 75 -6.28 -3.72 -42.44
CA VAL A 75 -7.68 -3.31 -42.35
C VAL A 75 -8.52 -4.49 -41.89
N VAL A 76 -9.29 -4.27 -40.82
CA VAL A 76 -10.07 -5.29 -40.14
C VAL A 76 -11.51 -4.83 -40.01
N TYR A 77 -12.44 -5.78 -40.15
CA TYR A 77 -13.86 -5.59 -39.86
C TYR A 77 -14.14 -6.05 -38.43
N LEU A 78 -14.39 -5.11 -37.51
CA LEU A 78 -14.62 -5.36 -36.09
C LEU A 78 -16.10 -5.19 -35.70
N CYS A 79 -16.71 -6.21 -35.12
CA CYS A 79 -18.07 -6.12 -34.60
C CYS A 79 -18.14 -5.43 -33.24
N LYS A 80 -18.86 -4.31 -33.16
CA LYS A 80 -19.08 -3.54 -31.91
C LYS A 80 -19.86 -4.28 -30.81
N LYS A 81 -20.60 -5.34 -31.16
CA LYS A 81 -21.48 -6.04 -30.21
C LYS A 81 -20.82 -7.25 -29.56
N CYS A 82 -19.95 -7.97 -30.27
CA CYS A 82 -19.32 -9.19 -29.77
C CYS A 82 -17.78 -9.21 -29.91
N ASN A 83 -17.17 -8.11 -30.36
CA ASN A 83 -15.73 -7.97 -30.57
C ASN A 83 -15.09 -9.01 -31.50
N GLU A 84 -15.88 -9.66 -32.35
CA GLU A 84 -15.33 -10.49 -33.40
C GLU A 84 -14.74 -9.65 -34.52
N ALA A 85 -13.56 -10.07 -34.97
CA ALA A 85 -12.81 -9.40 -36.01
C ALA A 85 -12.43 -10.36 -37.14
N VAL A 86 -12.48 -9.86 -38.37
CA VAL A 86 -12.01 -10.58 -39.56
C VAL A 86 -11.16 -9.64 -40.42
N ASN A 87 -10.02 -10.14 -40.89
CA ASN A 87 -9.15 -9.40 -41.79
C ASN A 87 -9.85 -9.17 -43.13
N LYS A 88 -9.75 -7.95 -43.69
CA LYS A 88 -10.39 -7.56 -44.95
C LYS A 88 -9.95 -8.45 -46.12
N GLU A 89 -8.72 -8.92 -46.12
CA GLU A 89 -8.22 -9.83 -47.17
C GLU A 89 -8.97 -11.17 -47.17
N LEU A 90 -9.33 -11.68 -45.99
CA LEU A 90 -10.11 -12.91 -45.86
C LEU A 90 -11.60 -12.69 -46.15
N ALA A 91 -12.16 -11.56 -45.72
CA ALA A 91 -13.58 -11.26 -45.90
C ALA A 91 -13.94 -10.76 -47.32
N GLY A 92 -12.98 -10.18 -48.04
CA GLY A 92 -13.12 -9.56 -49.36
C GLY A 92 -13.88 -8.22 -49.34
N SER A 93 -15.08 -8.20 -48.76
CA SER A 93 -15.91 -7.00 -48.62
C SER A 93 -16.52 -6.90 -47.22
N ALA A 94 -16.89 -5.69 -46.80
CA ALA A 94 -17.44 -5.43 -45.48
C ALA A 94 -18.72 -6.25 -45.25
N PRO A 95 -18.79 -7.10 -44.21
CA PRO A 95 -20.00 -7.86 -43.94
C PRO A 95 -21.12 -6.93 -43.47
N SER A 96 -22.30 -7.02 -44.08
CA SER A 96 -23.47 -6.20 -43.73
C SER A 96 -23.95 -6.43 -42.29
N LYS A 97 -23.67 -7.63 -41.73
CA LYS A 97 -23.88 -8.00 -40.33
C LYS A 97 -22.79 -8.96 -39.88
N CYS A 98 -22.39 -8.86 -38.62
CA CYS A 98 -21.53 -9.82 -37.96
C CYS A 98 -22.16 -11.22 -38.00
N ARG A 99 -21.37 -12.23 -38.40
CA ARG A 99 -21.84 -13.61 -38.55
C ARG A 99 -22.23 -14.26 -37.23
N SER A 100 -21.62 -13.85 -36.12
CA SER A 100 -21.86 -14.46 -34.81
C SER A 100 -23.01 -13.83 -34.03
N CYS A 101 -23.26 -12.52 -34.15
CA CYS A 101 -24.28 -11.86 -33.31
C CYS A 101 -25.26 -10.94 -34.06
N GLY A 102 -25.12 -10.81 -35.39
CA GLY A 102 -25.96 -9.98 -36.24
C GLY A 102 -25.78 -8.47 -36.10
N GLY A 103 -24.83 -8.01 -35.26
CA GLY A 103 -24.51 -6.59 -35.07
C GLY A 103 -23.72 -5.97 -36.23
N GLY A 104 -23.57 -4.65 -36.26
CA GLY A 104 -22.75 -3.96 -37.26
C GLY A 104 -21.25 -4.23 -37.08
N ALA A 105 -20.49 -4.12 -38.19
CA ALA A 105 -19.04 -4.22 -38.20
C ALA A 105 -18.44 -2.91 -38.73
N ASP A 106 -17.46 -2.37 -38.00
CA ASP A 106 -16.72 -1.18 -38.37
C ASP A 106 -15.45 -1.58 -39.13
N GLU A 107 -15.12 -0.85 -40.21
CA GLU A 107 -13.81 -0.95 -40.86
C GLU A 107 -12.82 -0.10 -40.06
N ILE A 108 -11.80 -0.74 -39.48
CA ILE A 108 -10.74 -0.07 -38.72
C ILE A 108 -9.38 -0.40 -39.30
N LYS A 109 -8.44 0.55 -39.19
CA LYS A 109 -7.03 0.31 -39.49
C LYS A 109 -6.32 -0.23 -38.25
N THR A 110 -5.41 -1.16 -38.47
CA THR A 110 -4.74 -1.89 -37.40
C THR A 110 -3.27 -2.16 -37.70
N ILE A 111 -2.53 -2.51 -36.65
CA ILE A 111 -1.15 -2.98 -36.70
C ILE A 111 -1.12 -4.43 -36.24
N GLU A 112 -0.66 -5.34 -37.09
CA GLU A 112 -0.42 -6.74 -36.70
C GLU A 112 0.81 -6.84 -35.78
N VAL A 113 0.58 -7.30 -34.56
CA VAL A 113 1.62 -7.47 -33.53
C VAL A 113 1.96 -8.94 -33.24
N GLY A 114 1.17 -9.89 -33.75
CA GLY A 114 1.45 -11.32 -33.67
C GLY A 114 0.41 -12.16 -34.41
N ASN A 115 0.69 -13.46 -34.53
CA ASN A 115 -0.16 -14.42 -35.22
C ASN A 115 0.02 -15.85 -34.70
N ILE A 116 -1.02 -16.68 -34.85
CA ILE A 116 -1.02 -18.08 -34.43
C ILE A 116 -1.69 -18.97 -35.48
N PHE A 117 -1.10 -20.14 -35.76
CA PHE A 117 -1.50 -21.04 -36.86
C PHE A 117 -1.77 -22.47 -36.38
N PRO A 118 -2.94 -23.06 -36.69
CA PRO A 118 -3.18 -24.48 -36.49
C PRO A 118 -2.59 -25.26 -37.67
N LEU A 119 -1.33 -25.69 -37.53
CA LEU A 119 -0.59 -26.35 -38.61
C LEU A 119 -1.08 -27.76 -38.94
N LYS A 120 -1.82 -28.40 -38.02
CA LYS A 120 -2.31 -29.77 -38.17
C LYS A 120 -1.16 -30.72 -38.48
N GLU A 121 -1.41 -31.76 -39.26
CA GLU A 121 -0.41 -32.74 -39.66
C GLU A 121 0.47 -32.27 -40.84
N LYS A 122 0.28 -31.05 -41.38
CA LYS A 122 0.92 -30.63 -42.63
C LYS A 122 2.44 -30.82 -42.60
N PHE A 123 3.10 -30.17 -41.65
CA PHE A 123 4.55 -30.28 -41.50
C PHE A 123 4.99 -31.63 -40.92
N ALA A 124 4.14 -32.30 -40.14
CA ALA A 124 4.45 -33.65 -39.67
C ALA A 124 4.55 -34.66 -40.83
N LYS A 125 3.77 -34.47 -41.91
CA LYS A 125 3.89 -35.24 -43.16
C LYS A 125 5.21 -34.93 -43.86
N ASP A 126 5.55 -33.65 -44.00
CA ASP A 126 6.76 -33.22 -44.70
C ASP A 126 8.05 -33.72 -43.99
N PHE A 127 8.05 -33.77 -42.67
CA PHE A 127 9.19 -34.20 -41.85
C PHE A 127 9.12 -35.67 -41.39
N ASN A 128 8.10 -36.43 -41.78
CA ASN A 128 7.84 -37.80 -41.30
C ASN A 128 7.82 -37.93 -39.77
N LEU A 129 7.25 -36.94 -39.07
CA LEU A 129 7.17 -36.91 -37.61
C LEU A 129 5.94 -37.69 -37.12
N SER A 130 6.17 -38.82 -36.45
CA SER A 130 5.13 -39.71 -35.92
C SER A 130 5.42 -40.17 -34.49
N PHE A 131 4.38 -40.64 -33.79
CA PHE A 131 4.45 -41.25 -32.46
C PHE A 131 3.62 -42.55 -32.42
N LYS A 132 3.85 -43.39 -31.40
CA LYS A 132 3.03 -44.59 -31.16
C LYS A 132 1.87 -44.26 -30.22
N ASP A 133 0.64 -44.54 -30.64
CA ASP A 133 -0.53 -44.38 -29.79
C ASP A 133 -0.62 -45.48 -28.70
N LYS A 134 -1.63 -45.39 -27.83
CA LYS A 134 -1.85 -46.35 -26.71
C LYS A 134 -2.02 -47.80 -27.18
N ASN A 135 -2.35 -48.01 -28.46
CA ASN A 135 -2.51 -49.32 -29.07
C ASN A 135 -1.25 -49.75 -29.88
N GLY A 136 -0.19 -48.94 -29.85
CA GLY A 136 1.07 -49.20 -30.56
C GLY A 136 1.08 -48.78 -32.03
N ASN A 137 0.02 -48.15 -32.54
CA ASN A 137 -0.08 -47.73 -33.94
C ASN A 137 0.68 -46.42 -34.16
N ALA A 138 1.38 -46.32 -35.29
CA ALA A 138 2.02 -45.07 -35.69
C ALA A 138 0.97 -44.04 -36.13
N ARG A 139 1.03 -42.84 -35.54
CA ARG A 139 0.21 -41.68 -35.91
C ARG A 139 1.08 -40.45 -36.13
N LEU A 140 0.65 -39.58 -37.03
CA LEU A 140 1.30 -38.29 -37.25
C LEU A 140 0.99 -37.33 -36.10
N VAL A 141 1.94 -36.43 -35.86
CA VAL A 141 1.79 -35.39 -34.84
C VAL A 141 0.96 -34.23 -35.38
N SER A 142 0.04 -33.72 -34.56
CA SER A 142 -0.67 -32.47 -34.86
C SER A 142 0.10 -31.28 -34.27
N ALA A 143 0.47 -30.30 -35.11
CA ALA A 143 1.31 -29.17 -34.71
C ALA A 143 0.56 -27.83 -34.67
N GLY A 144 1.06 -26.91 -33.84
CA GLY A 144 0.67 -25.50 -33.80
C GLY A 144 1.89 -24.58 -33.80
N CYS A 145 1.74 -23.36 -34.32
CA CYS A 145 2.79 -22.33 -34.39
C CYS A 145 2.25 -21.01 -33.85
N TYR A 146 3.04 -20.31 -33.03
CA TYR A 146 2.62 -19.10 -32.34
C TYR A 146 3.74 -18.06 -32.39
N GLY A 147 3.52 -16.92 -33.07
CA GLY A 147 4.55 -15.92 -33.34
C GLY A 147 4.21 -14.52 -32.82
N LEU A 148 5.14 -13.91 -32.10
CA LEU A 148 5.03 -12.55 -31.54
C LEU A 148 6.09 -11.62 -32.12
N GLY A 149 5.67 -10.54 -32.78
CA GLY A 149 6.57 -9.55 -33.36
C GLY A 149 7.04 -8.52 -32.35
N THR A 150 8.17 -8.76 -31.67
CA THR A 150 8.65 -7.88 -30.59
C THR A 150 9.01 -6.48 -31.07
N SER A 151 9.58 -6.33 -32.27
CA SER A 151 9.90 -5.01 -32.82
C SER A 151 8.65 -4.27 -33.33
N ARG A 152 7.64 -4.99 -33.83
CA ARG A 152 6.35 -4.40 -34.20
C ARG A 152 5.56 -3.96 -32.98
N ALA A 153 5.55 -4.76 -31.91
CA ALA A 153 4.91 -4.37 -30.65
C ALA A 153 5.49 -3.06 -30.09
N MET A 154 6.81 -2.86 -30.18
CA MET A 154 7.45 -1.61 -29.78
C MET A 154 7.06 -0.42 -30.68
N GLY A 155 7.00 -0.63 -32.00
CA GLY A 155 6.52 0.39 -32.94
C GLY A 155 5.05 0.74 -32.70
N ALA A 156 4.21 -0.26 -32.42
CA ALA A 156 2.81 -0.06 -32.06
C ALA A 156 2.65 0.75 -30.77
N ILE A 157 3.44 0.48 -29.72
CA ILE A 157 3.44 1.30 -28.50
C ILE A 157 3.74 2.77 -28.84
N ALA A 158 4.77 3.05 -29.64
CA ALA A 158 5.12 4.43 -29.98
C ALA A 158 4.02 5.16 -30.76
N GLU A 159 3.37 4.48 -31.71
CA GLU A 159 2.30 5.06 -32.53
C GLU A 159 0.97 5.23 -31.77
N VAL A 160 0.64 4.30 -30.87
CA VAL A 160 -0.65 4.31 -30.16
C VAL A 160 -0.56 5.08 -28.83
N MET A 161 0.63 5.11 -28.21
CA MET A 161 0.85 5.71 -26.89
C MET A 161 1.77 6.95 -26.98
N ASN A 162 1.27 7.98 -27.66
CA ASN A 162 1.87 9.32 -27.69
C ASN A 162 0.80 10.40 -27.49
N ASP A 163 1.24 11.63 -27.30
CA ASP A 163 0.44 12.85 -27.36
C ASP A 163 1.24 13.98 -28.03
N GLU A 164 0.68 15.19 -28.09
CA GLU A 164 1.36 16.34 -28.70
C GLU A 164 2.67 16.76 -28.02
N LYS A 165 2.95 16.24 -26.81
CA LYS A 165 4.16 16.52 -26.03
C LYS A 165 5.20 15.42 -26.13
N GLY A 166 4.85 14.23 -26.63
CA GLY A 166 5.80 13.15 -26.91
C GLY A 166 5.29 11.76 -26.58
N LEU A 167 6.22 10.84 -26.29
CA LEU A 167 5.92 9.44 -26.02
C LEU A 167 5.24 9.26 -24.65
N ARG A 168 4.52 8.15 -24.49
CA ARG A 168 3.94 7.70 -23.22
C ARG A 168 4.18 6.22 -23.06
N TRP A 169 5.17 5.86 -22.23
CA TRP A 169 5.56 4.46 -22.08
C TRP A 169 4.57 3.67 -21.19
N PRO A 170 4.24 2.42 -21.56
CA PRO A 170 3.68 1.45 -20.61
C PRO A 170 4.69 1.17 -19.50
N GLY A 171 4.21 0.98 -18.27
CA GLY A 171 5.06 0.68 -17.13
C GLY A 171 5.90 -0.59 -17.30
N SER A 172 5.42 -1.57 -18.09
CA SER A 172 6.09 -2.85 -18.33
C SER A 172 7.34 -2.76 -19.21
N VAL A 173 7.39 -1.80 -20.14
CA VAL A 173 8.47 -1.65 -21.13
C VAL A 173 9.15 -0.29 -21.11
N ALA A 174 8.70 0.62 -20.25
CA ALA A 174 9.35 1.91 -20.06
C ALA A 174 10.84 1.72 -19.71
N PRO A 175 11.76 2.46 -20.36
CA PRO A 175 13.20 2.35 -20.14
C PRO A 175 13.62 2.77 -18.73
N PHE A 176 12.83 3.65 -18.10
CA PHE A 176 12.91 3.97 -16.68
C PHE A 176 11.47 4.06 -16.14
N LYS A 177 11.28 3.75 -14.86
CA LYS A 177 9.98 3.83 -14.18
C LYS A 177 9.68 5.22 -13.64
N ALA A 178 10.71 6.00 -13.28
CA ALA A 178 10.55 7.37 -12.81
C ALA A 178 11.59 8.34 -13.40
N HIS A 179 11.18 9.58 -13.62
CA HIS A 179 11.99 10.70 -14.04
C HIS A 179 12.03 11.70 -12.89
N LEU A 180 13.15 11.72 -12.17
CA LEU A 180 13.36 12.59 -11.03
C LEU A 180 14.01 13.89 -11.48
N ILE A 181 13.35 15.01 -11.20
CA ILE A 181 13.74 16.34 -11.63
C ILE A 181 14.13 17.16 -10.41
N GLU A 182 15.39 17.61 -10.39
CA GLU A 182 15.89 18.55 -9.39
C GLU A 182 15.76 19.98 -9.90
N LEU A 183 15.04 20.82 -9.16
CA LEU A 183 14.91 22.26 -9.46
C LEU A 183 15.90 23.13 -8.70
N ASP A 184 16.26 22.70 -7.49
CA ASP A 184 17.16 23.44 -6.59
C ASP A 184 18.33 22.54 -6.16
N ALA A 185 18.11 21.75 -5.10
CA ALA A 185 19.06 20.85 -4.48
C ALA A 185 18.31 19.81 -3.64
N GLY A 186 18.89 18.61 -3.49
CA GLY A 186 18.42 17.61 -2.53
C GLY A 186 17.59 16.46 -3.12
N ALA A 187 17.46 16.37 -4.45
CA ALA A 187 16.85 15.23 -5.13
C ALA A 187 17.81 14.03 -5.19
N SER A 188 19.13 14.23 -5.10
CA SER A 188 20.13 13.15 -5.09
C SER A 188 19.88 12.08 -4.02
N LYS A 189 19.29 12.50 -2.89
CA LYS A 189 18.80 11.58 -1.85
C LYS A 189 17.69 10.71 -2.46
N ILE A 190 16.58 11.31 -2.89
CA ILE A 190 15.41 10.68 -3.52
C ILE A 190 15.78 9.77 -4.70
N TYR A 191 16.73 10.16 -5.53
CA TYR A 191 17.25 9.36 -6.64
C TYR A 191 17.77 8.01 -6.16
N LYS A 192 18.73 8.05 -5.22
CA LYS A 192 19.40 6.85 -4.71
C LYS A 192 18.42 5.89 -4.06
N GLU A 193 17.33 6.42 -3.53
CA GLU A 193 16.38 5.70 -2.73
C GLU A 193 15.31 4.99 -3.55
N LEU A 194 14.93 5.58 -4.67
CA LEU A 194 14.13 4.91 -5.67
C LEU A 194 14.94 3.81 -6.36
N VAL A 195 16.20 4.10 -6.72
CA VAL A 195 17.11 3.10 -7.32
C VAL A 195 17.37 1.94 -6.36
N ALA A 196 17.56 2.21 -5.07
CA ALA A 196 17.70 1.22 -4.01
C ALA A 196 16.56 0.20 -3.94
N LYS A 197 15.33 0.67 -4.16
CA LYS A 197 14.12 -0.14 -4.15
C LYS A 197 13.89 -0.89 -5.47
N GLY A 198 14.90 -0.92 -6.35
CA GLY A 198 14.81 -1.54 -7.67
C GLY A 198 13.99 -0.73 -8.68
N THR A 199 13.72 0.56 -8.40
CA THR A 199 13.06 1.43 -9.38
C THR A 199 14.10 1.98 -10.34
N GLU A 200 13.92 1.72 -11.64
CA GLU A 200 14.75 2.35 -12.67
C GLU A 200 14.40 3.84 -12.74
N VAL A 201 15.36 4.73 -12.45
CA VAL A 201 15.13 6.18 -12.41
C VAL A 201 16.04 6.91 -13.38
N LEU A 202 15.46 7.77 -14.22
CA LEU A 202 16.19 8.80 -14.94
C LEU A 202 16.31 10.03 -14.04
N TYR A 203 17.53 10.44 -13.70
CA TYR A 203 17.78 11.61 -12.87
C TYR A 203 18.19 12.80 -13.73
N ASP A 204 17.42 13.88 -13.66
CA ASP A 204 17.71 15.16 -14.31
C ASP A 204 18.26 16.17 -13.29
N ASP A 205 19.59 16.17 -13.17
CA ASP A 205 20.40 17.05 -12.33
C ASP A 205 21.06 18.20 -13.11
N ARG A 206 20.69 18.39 -14.38
CA ARG A 206 21.28 19.42 -15.26
C ARG A 206 21.24 20.81 -14.60
N ALA A 207 22.41 21.38 -14.34
CA ALA A 207 22.55 22.72 -13.78
C ALA A 207 22.39 23.79 -14.88
N GLY A 208 21.59 24.83 -14.64
CA GLY A 208 21.42 25.97 -15.56
C GLY A 208 20.19 25.91 -16.48
N SER A 209 19.52 24.75 -16.63
CA SER A 209 18.23 24.64 -17.35
C SER A 209 17.07 25.12 -16.48
N ALA A 210 16.11 25.84 -17.08
CA ALA A 210 14.92 26.29 -16.38
C ALA A 210 13.97 25.11 -16.06
N ALA A 211 13.14 25.24 -15.01
CA ALA A 211 12.17 24.21 -14.63
C ALA A 211 11.25 23.79 -15.79
N GLY A 212 10.80 24.75 -16.61
CA GLY A 212 9.95 24.50 -17.77
C GLY A 212 10.63 23.66 -18.86
N GLU A 213 11.93 23.86 -19.09
CA GLU A 213 12.72 23.10 -20.05
C GLU A 213 12.86 21.63 -19.61
N LYS A 214 13.23 21.41 -18.33
CA LYS A 214 13.29 20.07 -17.74
C LYS A 214 11.94 19.34 -17.81
N PHE A 215 10.84 20.05 -17.60
CA PHE A 215 9.50 19.47 -17.72
C PHE A 215 9.12 19.12 -19.16
N ALA A 216 9.48 19.97 -20.13
CA ALA A 216 9.23 19.70 -21.55
C ALA A 216 10.00 18.47 -22.03
N ASP A 217 11.29 18.35 -21.68
CA ASP A 217 12.10 17.18 -22.00
C ASP A 217 11.56 15.91 -21.33
N ALA A 218 11.13 16.01 -20.07
CA ALA A 218 10.53 14.89 -19.35
C ALA A 218 9.25 14.39 -20.01
N ASP A 219 8.41 15.32 -20.48
CA ASP A 219 7.17 14.99 -21.18
C ASP A 219 7.46 14.39 -22.57
N LEU A 220 8.52 14.83 -23.25
CA LEU A 220 8.98 14.29 -24.54
C LEU A 220 9.49 12.85 -24.43
N ILE A 221 10.30 12.57 -23.41
CA ILE A 221 10.87 11.23 -23.14
C ILE A 221 9.78 10.23 -22.72
N GLY A 222 8.76 10.70 -21.99
CA GLY A 222 7.55 9.92 -21.75
C GLY A 222 7.59 8.91 -20.60
N ILE A 223 8.54 9.06 -19.67
CA ILE A 223 8.70 8.14 -18.53
C ILE A 223 7.47 8.19 -17.61
N PRO A 224 6.94 7.04 -17.12
CA PRO A 224 5.63 6.98 -16.48
C PRO A 224 5.45 7.86 -15.24
N LEU A 225 6.47 8.02 -14.39
CA LEU A 225 6.42 8.86 -13.19
C LEU A 225 7.37 10.04 -13.32
N ARG A 226 6.95 11.24 -12.93
CA ARG A 226 7.76 12.45 -12.81
C ARG A 226 7.76 12.89 -11.35
N ILE A 227 8.94 12.99 -10.76
CA ILE A 227 9.10 13.37 -9.35
C ILE A 227 9.86 14.68 -9.32
N VAL A 228 9.29 15.71 -8.72
CA VAL A 228 9.84 17.06 -8.68
C VAL A 228 10.25 17.39 -7.25
N VAL A 229 11.49 17.85 -7.10
CA VAL A 229 12.07 18.22 -5.81
C VAL A 229 12.46 19.69 -5.84
N SER A 230 11.92 20.44 -4.87
CA SER A 230 12.18 21.87 -4.68
C SER A 230 12.43 22.17 -3.20
N LYS A 231 13.01 23.33 -2.89
CA LYS A 231 13.17 23.78 -1.50
C LYS A 231 11.85 23.81 -0.72
N LYS A 232 10.74 24.15 -1.40
CA LYS A 232 9.40 24.25 -0.79
C LYS A 232 8.82 22.90 -0.39
N THR A 233 9.03 21.86 -1.21
CA THR A 233 8.52 20.51 -0.90
C THR A 233 9.36 19.85 0.21
N ILE A 234 10.68 20.09 0.21
CA ILE A 234 11.58 19.67 1.28
C ILE A 234 11.22 20.32 2.63
N ALA A 235 10.96 21.64 2.66
CA ALA A 235 10.59 22.35 3.90
C ALA A 235 9.28 21.84 4.51
N LYS A 236 8.36 21.32 3.68
CA LYS A 236 7.08 20.72 4.11
C LYS A 236 7.16 19.21 4.35
N ASN A 237 8.37 18.67 4.34
CA ASN A 237 8.68 17.26 4.52
C ASN A 237 7.93 16.35 3.53
N SER A 238 8.02 16.69 2.24
CA SER A 238 7.21 16.11 1.16
C SER A 238 7.93 16.16 -0.21
N VAL A 239 7.40 15.52 -1.25
CA VAL A 239 7.89 15.59 -2.64
C VAL A 239 6.70 15.75 -3.57
N GLU A 240 6.89 16.42 -4.70
CA GLU A 240 5.86 16.56 -5.73
C GLU A 240 5.96 15.37 -6.69
N VAL A 241 4.90 14.58 -6.84
CA VAL A 241 4.87 13.41 -7.74
C VAL A 241 3.74 13.58 -8.75
N LYS A 242 4.02 13.32 -10.02
CA LYS A 242 3.07 13.45 -11.14
C LYS A 242 3.31 12.30 -12.12
N ARG A 243 2.30 11.52 -12.54
CA ARG A 243 2.52 10.57 -13.64
C ARG A 243 2.44 11.28 -15.00
N ARG A 244 3.06 10.70 -16.03
CA ARG A 244 3.07 11.27 -17.40
C ARG A 244 1.67 11.42 -18.01
N TYR A 245 0.75 10.55 -17.60
CA TYR A 245 -0.66 10.57 -18.01
C TYR A 245 -1.51 11.57 -17.21
N ASP A 246 -0.95 12.19 -16.17
CA ASP A 246 -1.71 12.95 -15.18
C ASP A 246 -1.57 14.45 -15.44
N VAL A 247 -2.64 15.19 -15.17
CA VAL A 247 -2.60 16.66 -15.23
C VAL A 247 -2.11 17.26 -13.91
N GLN A 248 -2.33 16.59 -12.77
CA GLN A 248 -2.08 17.11 -11.42
C GLN A 248 -0.89 16.45 -10.70
N THR A 249 -0.34 17.16 -9.70
CA THR A 249 0.83 16.77 -8.90
C THR A 249 0.43 16.51 -7.42
N GLU A 250 0.99 15.48 -6.78
CA GLU A 250 0.69 15.00 -5.41
C GLU A 250 1.86 15.22 -4.41
N LEU A 251 1.60 15.22 -3.10
CA LEU A 251 2.54 15.50 -1.98
C LEU A 251 2.41 14.41 -0.85
N ILE A 252 3.45 13.87 -0.15
CA ILE A 252 3.41 12.65 0.79
C ILE A 252 4.00 12.85 2.29
N LYS A 253 3.45 12.30 3.47
CA LYS A 253 3.75 12.44 5.00
C LYS A 253 3.50 11.14 5.96
N ILE A 254 3.92 11.02 7.30
CA ILE A 254 4.02 9.74 8.21
C ILE A 254 3.70 9.90 9.81
N ALA A 255 3.70 8.87 10.75
CA ALA A 255 3.34 8.73 12.26
C ALA A 255 4.42 9.01 13.42
N ASN A 256 4.17 8.80 14.78
CA ASN A 256 4.90 9.34 16.02
C ASN A 256 5.11 8.44 17.32
N THR A 257 6.12 8.76 18.17
CA THR A 257 6.55 8.29 19.54
C THR A 257 6.66 9.50 20.49
N LEU A 258 6.25 9.38 21.76
CA LEU A 258 6.28 10.44 22.77
C LEU A 258 7.20 10.11 23.97
N VAL A 259 7.92 11.10 24.54
CA VAL A 259 8.73 10.92 25.77
C VAL A 259 8.47 12.04 26.76
N TYR A 260 8.17 11.65 28.01
CA TYR A 260 8.04 12.54 29.18
C TYR A 260 9.31 12.49 30.04
N VAL A 261 9.72 13.64 30.55
CA VAL A 261 10.85 13.78 31.48
C VAL A 261 10.36 14.39 32.79
N LYS A 262 10.75 13.75 33.90
CA LYS A 262 10.40 14.17 35.28
C LYS A 262 10.71 15.66 35.49
N GLY A 263 9.72 16.44 35.90
CA GLY A 263 9.85 17.89 36.10
C GLY A 263 9.89 18.77 34.85
N GLU A 264 9.93 18.20 33.63
CA GLU A 264 10.02 18.95 32.37
C GLU A 264 8.83 18.73 31.43
N GLY A 265 8.07 17.64 31.59
CA GLY A 265 6.92 17.35 30.75
C GLY A 265 7.28 16.55 29.49
N VAL A 266 6.44 16.62 28.46
CA VAL A 266 6.64 15.90 27.19
C VAL A 266 7.64 16.65 26.31
N LEU A 267 8.83 16.07 26.11
CA LEU A 267 9.93 16.72 25.35
C LEU A 267 10.13 16.16 23.94
N ILE A 268 9.70 14.92 23.69
CA ILE A 268 9.83 14.28 22.39
C ILE A 268 8.44 13.96 21.85
N ASN A 269 8.22 14.29 20.59
CA ASN A 269 7.08 13.86 19.78
C ASN A 269 7.60 13.58 18.37
N GLU A 270 8.08 12.36 18.14
CA GLU A 270 8.80 11.99 16.93
C GLU A 270 8.47 10.61 16.41
N PRO A 271 8.45 10.39 15.09
CA PRO A 271 8.17 9.10 14.45
C PRO A 271 8.87 7.88 15.02
N SER A 272 8.13 6.78 15.19
CA SER A 272 8.68 5.45 15.47
C SER A 272 9.26 4.82 14.19
N VAL A 273 10.30 5.45 13.64
CA VAL A 273 10.96 5.05 12.39
C VAL A 273 12.47 5.05 12.61
N VAL A 274 13.14 4.03 12.10
CA VAL A 274 14.60 3.88 12.17
C VAL A 274 15.16 3.57 10.80
N ALA A 275 16.23 4.24 10.43
CA ALA A 275 16.98 4.00 9.21
C ALA A 275 18.31 3.34 9.56
N ILE A 276 18.57 2.17 8.97
CA ILE A 276 19.73 1.31 9.29
C ILE A 276 20.53 1.10 8.04
N ASN A 277 21.85 1.19 8.14
CA ASN A 277 22.75 0.78 7.10
C ASN A 277 22.88 -0.76 7.10
N GLN A 278 22.23 -1.44 6.16
CA GLN A 278 22.24 -2.90 6.00
C GLN A 278 23.64 -3.50 5.79
N LYS A 279 24.65 -2.74 5.36
CA LYS A 279 26.02 -3.26 5.21
C LYS A 279 26.77 -3.31 6.53
N THR A 280 26.53 -2.36 7.42
CA THR A 280 27.26 -2.23 8.68
C THR A 280 26.42 -2.60 9.89
N GLY A 281 25.11 -2.78 9.72
CA GLY A 281 24.13 -2.92 10.81
C GLY A 281 23.90 -1.62 11.60
N GLN A 282 24.58 -0.52 11.25
CA GLN A 282 24.55 0.69 12.07
C GLN A 282 23.32 1.54 11.80
N VAL A 283 22.75 2.09 12.87
CA VAL A 283 21.69 3.09 12.76
C VAL A 283 22.24 4.38 12.16
N VAL A 284 21.57 4.85 11.11
CA VAL A 284 21.89 6.08 10.38
C VAL A 284 21.07 7.25 10.90
N ALA A 285 19.80 7.01 11.19
CA ALA A 285 18.91 8.01 11.76
C ALA A 285 17.74 7.34 12.48
N ILE A 286 17.15 8.07 13.42
CA ILE A 286 15.94 7.70 14.16
C ILE A 286 14.98 8.90 14.14
N GLY A 287 13.68 8.64 14.26
CA GLY A 287 12.71 9.71 14.44
C GLY A 287 12.38 10.44 13.15
N SER A 288 12.34 11.76 13.23
CA SER A 288 12.01 12.64 12.10
C SER A 288 13.01 12.52 10.95
N GLU A 289 14.29 12.28 11.27
CA GLU A 289 15.35 12.10 10.27
C GLU A 289 15.26 10.74 9.56
N ALA A 290 14.91 9.66 10.28
CA ALA A 290 14.64 8.35 9.68
C ALA A 290 13.35 8.34 8.85
N LYS A 291 12.32 9.05 9.30
CA LYS A 291 11.07 9.24 8.56
C LYS A 291 11.30 9.94 7.23
N LYS A 292 12.17 10.96 7.20
CA LYS A 292 12.65 11.60 5.96
C LYS A 292 13.39 10.61 5.03
N MET A 293 13.70 9.41 5.51
CA MET A 293 14.33 8.32 4.76
C MET A 293 13.33 7.20 4.39
N VAL A 294 12.07 7.24 4.81
CA VAL A 294 11.07 6.22 4.39
C VAL A 294 10.66 6.45 2.95
N GLY A 295 10.68 5.38 2.14
CA GLY A 295 10.58 5.55 0.68
C GLY A 295 11.84 6.15 0.07
N ARG A 296 12.82 6.40 0.94
CA ARG A 296 13.89 7.36 0.81
C ARG A 296 15.20 6.82 1.45
N THR A 297 15.60 5.57 1.23
CA THR A 297 16.94 5.07 1.63
C THR A 297 17.78 4.52 0.47
N PRO A 298 19.08 4.85 0.31
CA PRO A 298 19.96 4.21 -0.68
C PRO A 298 20.03 2.68 -0.44
N GLY A 299 20.46 1.87 -1.42
CA GLY A 299 20.28 0.39 -1.38
C GLY A 299 20.93 -0.36 -0.21
N HIS A 300 21.82 0.31 0.51
CA HIS A 300 22.45 -0.20 1.71
C HIS A 300 21.87 0.41 2.99
N ILE A 301 20.83 1.25 2.90
CA ILE A 301 20.10 1.79 4.03
C ILE A 301 18.64 1.33 3.89
N THR A 302 18.00 0.97 4.98
CA THR A 302 16.57 0.64 5.01
C THR A 302 15.92 1.39 6.15
N ALA A 303 14.84 2.09 5.84
CA ALA A 303 14.00 2.74 6.84
C ALA A 303 12.82 1.83 7.15
N LEU A 304 12.73 1.40 8.40
CA LEU A 304 11.72 0.47 8.90
C LEU A 304 11.07 1.01 10.17
N ARG A 305 9.89 0.49 10.48
CA ARG A 305 9.18 0.76 11.74
C ARG A 305 9.45 -0.45 12.64
N PRO A 306 10.21 -0.29 13.74
CA PRO A 306 10.59 -1.43 14.59
C PRO A 306 9.46 -1.86 15.54
N LEU A 307 8.36 -1.11 15.56
CA LEU A 307 7.14 -1.40 16.30
C LEU A 307 6.01 -1.66 15.31
N VAL A 308 5.33 -2.79 15.46
CA VAL A 308 4.16 -3.19 14.65
C VAL A 308 3.09 -3.67 15.62
N GLU A 309 1.88 -3.11 15.51
CA GLU A 309 0.74 -3.49 16.38
C GLU A 309 1.06 -3.40 17.88
N GLY A 310 1.84 -2.38 18.30
CA GLY A 310 2.22 -2.19 19.70
C GLY A 310 3.33 -3.12 20.21
N VAL A 311 3.88 -4.00 19.35
CA VAL A 311 4.90 -4.99 19.71
C VAL A 311 6.23 -4.69 19.01
N ILE A 312 7.34 -5.06 19.65
CA ILE A 312 8.68 -5.01 19.07
C ILE A 312 8.81 -6.07 17.96
N SER A 313 8.90 -5.62 16.71
CA SER A 313 9.18 -6.49 15.56
C SER A 313 10.69 -6.68 15.33
N ASP A 314 11.51 -5.74 15.82
CA ASP A 314 12.96 -5.78 15.73
C ASP A 314 13.60 -5.24 17.02
N PHE A 315 14.20 -6.16 17.79
CA PHE A 315 14.76 -5.89 19.11
C PHE A 315 15.97 -4.94 19.07
N GLU A 316 16.94 -5.21 18.21
CA GLU A 316 18.18 -4.44 18.12
C GLU A 316 17.88 -3.00 17.69
N VAL A 317 16.99 -2.86 16.71
CA VAL A 317 16.58 -1.57 16.17
C VAL A 317 15.77 -0.78 17.19
N THR A 318 14.93 -1.45 17.98
CA THR A 318 14.18 -0.81 19.07
C THR A 318 15.11 -0.33 20.18
N ALA A 319 16.10 -1.13 20.59
CA ALA A 319 17.06 -0.74 21.61
C ALA A 319 17.85 0.52 21.18
N GLU A 320 18.29 0.59 19.92
CA GLU A 320 18.94 1.78 19.38
C GLU A 320 18.00 2.99 19.31
N MET A 321 16.73 2.78 18.93
CA MET A 321 15.70 3.82 18.95
C MET A 321 15.50 4.41 20.35
N LEU A 322 15.36 3.56 21.36
CA LEU A 322 15.22 3.97 22.76
C LEU A 322 16.47 4.69 23.25
N ASN A 323 17.66 4.17 22.92
CA ASN A 323 18.95 4.77 23.27
C ASN A 323 19.07 6.20 22.71
N TYR A 324 18.65 6.41 21.47
CA TYR A 324 18.60 7.74 20.87
C TYR A 324 17.68 8.70 21.63
N PHE A 325 16.45 8.27 21.96
CA PHE A 325 15.52 9.14 22.68
C PHE A 325 15.99 9.43 24.11
N ILE A 326 16.56 8.44 24.81
CA ILE A 326 17.19 8.64 26.13
C ILE A 326 18.33 9.64 26.02
N LYS A 327 19.25 9.49 25.06
CA LYS A 327 20.35 10.45 24.87
C LYS A 327 19.85 11.84 24.51
N LYS A 328 18.80 11.94 23.70
CA LYS A 328 18.26 13.21 23.21
C LYS A 328 17.69 14.08 24.33
N VAL A 329 17.12 13.49 25.37
CA VAL A 329 16.61 14.24 26.53
C VAL A 329 17.69 14.61 27.55
N HIS A 330 18.89 14.01 27.49
CA HIS A 330 20.00 14.33 28.41
C HIS A 330 21.00 15.30 27.76
N SER A 331 21.52 16.24 28.54
CA SER A 331 22.62 17.12 28.09
C SER A 331 23.91 16.31 27.79
N PRO A 332 24.83 16.80 26.95
CA PRO A 332 26.05 16.07 26.57
C PRO A 332 26.90 15.59 27.76
N THR A 333 26.93 16.35 28.86
CA THR A 333 27.61 15.98 30.11
C THR A 333 26.87 14.88 30.88
N GLN A 334 25.53 14.89 30.86
CA GLN A 334 24.72 13.85 31.49
C GLN A 334 24.74 12.54 30.70
N GLN A 335 24.85 12.58 29.37
CA GLN A 335 24.82 11.39 28.49
C GLN A 335 25.87 10.32 28.85
N LEU A 336 27.04 10.68 29.39
CA LEU A 336 28.08 9.71 29.76
C LEU A 336 27.74 8.89 31.01
N PHE A 337 26.86 9.38 31.88
CA PHE A 337 26.54 8.76 33.17
C PHE A 337 25.04 8.50 33.37
N ALA A 338 24.21 8.89 32.40
CA ALA A 338 22.76 8.73 32.45
C ALA A 338 22.40 7.24 32.48
N ARG A 339 21.89 6.81 33.63
CA ARG A 339 21.24 5.51 33.81
C ARG A 339 19.84 5.74 34.36
N PRO A 340 18.91 6.25 33.53
CA PRO A 340 17.60 6.69 34.01
C PRO A 340 16.74 5.50 34.47
N ARG A 341 15.76 5.79 35.31
CA ARG A 341 14.60 4.92 35.50
C ARG A 341 13.61 5.23 34.38
N VAL A 342 13.09 4.20 33.72
CA VAL A 342 12.20 4.36 32.57
C VAL A 342 10.90 3.63 32.84
N VAL A 343 9.77 4.30 32.57
CA VAL A 343 8.43 3.70 32.57
C VAL A 343 7.99 3.60 31.10
N ILE A 344 7.61 2.41 30.64
CA ILE A 344 7.17 2.16 29.26
C ILE A 344 5.75 1.60 29.27
N GLY A 345 4.87 2.24 28.49
CA GLY A 345 3.53 1.73 28.20
C GLY A 345 3.61 0.53 27.25
N ILE A 346 2.92 -0.55 27.58
CA ILE A 346 2.80 -1.74 26.73
C ILE A 346 1.33 -2.14 26.54
N PRO A 347 0.96 -2.81 25.45
CA PRO A 347 -0.41 -3.29 25.26
C PRO A 347 -0.83 -4.26 26.36
N SER A 348 -2.12 -4.28 26.70
CA SER A 348 -2.67 -5.08 27.81
C SER A 348 -2.55 -6.59 27.59
N SER A 349 -2.49 -7.06 26.34
CA SER A 349 -2.43 -8.48 25.98
C SER A 349 -1.05 -8.93 25.50
N ILE A 350 0.01 -8.23 25.88
CA ILE A 350 1.37 -8.57 25.48
C ILE A 350 1.82 -9.91 26.10
N THR A 351 2.49 -10.74 25.31
CA THR A 351 3.02 -12.02 25.80
C THR A 351 4.25 -11.80 26.68
N GLU A 352 4.57 -12.76 27.55
CA GLU A 352 5.78 -12.70 28.40
C GLU A 352 7.07 -12.51 27.58
N VAL A 353 7.15 -13.11 26.39
CA VAL A 353 8.31 -12.98 25.50
C VAL A 353 8.43 -11.55 24.97
N GLU A 354 7.32 -10.94 24.56
CA GLU A 354 7.29 -9.57 24.06
C GLU A 354 7.54 -8.55 25.17
N ARG A 355 6.96 -8.77 26.37
CA ARG A 355 7.21 -7.96 27.58
C ARG A 355 8.70 -7.95 27.92
N ARG A 356 9.32 -9.13 27.92
CA ARG A 356 10.77 -9.28 28.14
C ARG A 356 11.57 -8.54 27.07
N ALA A 357 11.18 -8.63 25.81
CA ALA A 357 11.84 -7.90 24.73
C ALA A 357 11.82 -6.38 24.95
N VAL A 358 10.70 -5.81 25.43
CA VAL A 358 10.63 -4.38 25.77
C VAL A 358 11.59 -4.02 26.90
N ARG A 359 11.60 -4.83 27.97
CA ARG A 359 12.48 -4.62 29.13
C ARG A 359 13.95 -4.70 28.75
N ASP A 360 14.33 -5.73 28.02
CA ASP A 360 15.70 -5.97 27.59
C ASP A 360 16.17 -4.88 26.61
N ALA A 361 15.29 -4.40 25.72
CA ALA A 361 15.60 -3.31 24.79
C ALA A 361 15.84 -1.99 25.54
N ALA A 362 15.04 -1.68 26.56
CA ALA A 362 15.19 -0.50 27.38
C ALA A 362 16.43 -0.55 28.29
N ARG A 363 16.74 -1.72 28.88
CA ARG A 363 17.98 -1.94 29.64
C ARG A 363 19.21 -1.79 28.75
N ASN A 364 19.20 -2.39 27.56
CA ASN A 364 20.28 -2.24 26.57
C ASN A 364 20.42 -0.80 26.07
N ALA A 365 19.33 -0.04 26.03
CA ALA A 365 19.34 1.39 25.72
C ALA A 365 19.94 2.28 26.82
N GLY A 366 20.29 1.71 27.98
CA GLY A 366 20.97 2.42 29.08
C GLY A 366 20.10 2.68 30.32
N ALA A 367 18.86 2.18 30.38
CA ALA A 367 18.03 2.30 31.57
C ALA A 367 18.58 1.46 32.73
N ARG A 368 18.59 2.02 33.96
CA ARG A 368 18.97 1.27 35.17
C ARG A 368 17.85 0.36 35.63
N GLU A 369 16.65 0.91 35.66
CA GLU A 369 15.41 0.26 36.09
C GLU A 369 14.37 0.53 35.02
N VAL A 370 13.65 -0.52 34.64
CA VAL A 370 12.62 -0.47 33.63
C VAL A 370 11.35 -0.98 34.26
N TYR A 371 10.36 -0.10 34.28
CA TYR A 371 9.03 -0.38 34.77
C TYR A 371 8.10 -0.45 33.57
N LEU A 372 7.28 -1.49 33.53
CA LEU A 372 6.31 -1.69 32.48
C LEU A 372 4.92 -1.49 33.09
N VAL A 373 4.08 -0.78 32.35
CA VAL A 373 2.69 -0.52 32.72
C VAL A 373 1.82 -0.71 31.50
N GLU A 374 0.65 -1.27 31.68
CA GLU A 374 -0.33 -1.40 30.60
C GLU A 374 -0.77 -0.03 30.11
N GLU A 375 -0.83 0.17 28.79
CA GLU A 375 -1.30 1.40 28.16
C GLU A 375 -2.66 1.89 28.69
N PRO A 376 -3.72 1.06 28.83
CA PRO A 376 -4.99 1.52 29.39
C PRO A 376 -4.88 1.98 30.86
N MET A 377 -3.96 1.40 31.62
CA MET A 377 -3.70 1.78 33.00
C MET A 377 -2.95 3.12 33.08
N ALA A 378 -1.91 3.28 32.28
CA ALA A 378 -1.23 4.56 32.12
C ALA A 378 -2.21 5.64 31.64
N ALA A 379 -3.09 5.32 30.69
CA ALA A 379 -4.13 6.23 30.24
C ALA A 379 -5.08 6.67 31.36
N ALA A 380 -5.56 5.74 32.19
CA ALA A 380 -6.43 6.04 33.32
C ALA A 380 -5.75 7.00 34.32
N ILE A 381 -4.46 6.76 34.62
CA ILE A 381 -3.66 7.62 35.49
C ILE A 381 -3.45 9.00 34.86
N GLY A 382 -3.14 9.05 33.56
CA GLY A 382 -2.98 10.28 32.78
C GLY A 382 -4.23 11.14 32.76
N ALA A 383 -5.40 10.50 32.78
CA ALA A 383 -6.72 11.12 32.87
C ALA A 383 -7.20 11.38 34.31
N ARG A 384 -6.38 11.07 35.33
CA ARG A 384 -6.69 11.27 36.75
C ARG A 384 -7.92 10.49 37.23
N LEU A 385 -8.17 9.31 36.67
CA LEU A 385 -9.21 8.40 37.18
C LEU A 385 -8.76 7.80 38.53
N PRO A 386 -9.69 7.57 39.49
CA PRO A 386 -9.35 7.01 40.79
C PRO A 386 -9.19 5.49 40.69
N ILE A 387 -8.07 5.08 40.12
CA ILE A 387 -7.78 3.67 39.83
C ILE A 387 -7.54 2.81 41.08
N GLN A 388 -7.11 3.40 42.20
CA GLN A 388 -6.85 2.70 43.46
C GLN A 388 -8.12 2.51 44.32
N GLU A 389 -9.22 3.18 43.98
CA GLU A 389 -10.48 2.99 44.67
C GLU A 389 -11.15 1.68 44.24
N ALA A 390 -11.99 1.13 45.11
CA ALA A 390 -12.85 -0.03 44.83
C ALA A 390 -14.03 0.36 43.91
N VAL A 391 -13.72 1.01 42.79
CA VAL A 391 -14.68 1.49 41.79
C VAL A 391 -14.22 1.06 40.40
N GLY A 392 -15.17 0.74 39.51
CA GLY A 392 -14.91 0.39 38.13
C GLY A 392 -14.59 1.61 37.26
N ASN A 393 -13.43 1.60 36.61
CA ASN A 393 -13.01 2.61 35.63
C ASN A 393 -12.77 1.96 34.27
N MET A 394 -13.58 2.26 33.26
CA MET A 394 -13.41 1.70 31.91
C MET A 394 -12.69 2.67 30.99
N VAL A 395 -11.62 2.22 30.33
CA VAL A 395 -10.84 2.99 29.36
C VAL A 395 -10.76 2.23 28.04
N ILE A 396 -10.90 2.96 26.93
CA ILE A 396 -10.64 2.49 25.57
C ILE A 396 -9.55 3.40 24.97
N ASP A 397 -8.35 2.85 24.80
CA ASP A 397 -7.24 3.48 24.08
C ASP A 397 -7.23 3.03 22.63
N LEU A 398 -7.43 3.97 21.70
CA LEU A 398 -7.44 3.69 20.27
C LEU A 398 -6.23 4.36 19.60
N GLY A 399 -5.16 3.59 19.46
CA GLY A 399 -3.88 4.03 18.91
C GLY A 399 -3.77 3.95 17.38
N GLY A 400 -2.53 3.85 16.89
CA GLY A 400 -2.25 3.61 15.47
C GLY A 400 -2.42 2.14 15.09
N GLY A 401 -1.82 1.23 15.86
CA GLY A 401 -1.83 -0.21 15.56
C GLY A 401 -2.85 -1.04 16.34
N THR A 402 -3.14 -0.65 17.59
CA THR A 402 -4.00 -1.40 18.51
C THR A 402 -5.10 -0.56 19.12
N THR A 403 -6.19 -1.24 19.50
CA THR A 403 -7.18 -0.73 20.45
C THR A 403 -7.10 -1.56 21.72
N ASP A 404 -6.84 -0.92 22.85
CA ASP A 404 -6.81 -1.54 24.17
C ASP A 404 -8.04 -1.10 24.98
N ILE A 405 -8.79 -2.08 25.47
CA ILE A 405 -9.99 -1.87 26.28
C ILE A 405 -9.71 -2.50 27.64
N ALA A 406 -9.89 -1.76 28.73
CA ALA A 406 -9.75 -2.31 30.06
C ALA A 406 -10.73 -1.71 31.06
N VAL A 407 -11.11 -2.54 32.04
CA VAL A 407 -11.78 -2.13 33.27
C VAL A 407 -10.78 -2.24 34.42
N ILE A 408 -10.60 -1.14 35.15
CA ILE A 408 -9.59 -0.98 36.20
C ILE A 408 -10.29 -0.73 37.54
N SER A 409 -9.84 -1.41 38.59
CA SER A 409 -10.26 -1.19 39.97
C SER A 409 -9.15 -1.66 40.93
N LEU A 410 -9.03 -1.04 42.11
CA LEU A 410 -8.04 -1.42 43.14
C LEU A 410 -6.60 -1.54 42.59
N GLY A 411 -6.22 -0.64 41.68
CA GLY A 411 -4.88 -0.61 41.07
C GLY A 411 -4.62 -1.70 40.02
N GLY A 412 -5.58 -2.60 39.77
CA GLY A 412 -5.43 -3.72 38.83
C GLY A 412 -6.41 -3.69 37.67
N ILE A 413 -6.06 -4.40 36.59
CA ILE A 413 -6.96 -4.66 35.46
C ILE A 413 -7.85 -5.85 35.81
N VAL A 414 -9.17 -5.63 35.82
CA VAL A 414 -10.18 -6.66 36.15
C VAL A 414 -10.62 -7.41 34.90
N ALA A 415 -10.81 -6.69 33.79
CA ALA A 415 -11.13 -7.25 32.49
C ALA A 415 -10.41 -6.43 31.41
N SER A 416 -9.83 -7.08 30.40
CA SER A 416 -9.20 -6.39 29.29
C SER A 416 -9.31 -7.15 27.97
N ARG A 417 -9.25 -6.39 26.88
CA ARG A 417 -9.19 -6.90 25.52
C ARG A 417 -8.28 -6.00 24.68
N ASN A 418 -7.44 -6.61 23.87
CA ASN A 418 -6.62 -5.93 22.88
C ASN A 418 -7.09 -6.35 21.47
N LEU A 419 -7.18 -5.38 20.58
CA LEU A 419 -7.51 -5.60 19.17
C LEU A 419 -6.40 -5.05 18.29
N ARG A 420 -6.02 -5.81 17.26
CA ARG A 420 -5.19 -5.35 16.14
C ARG A 420 -6.01 -4.58 15.09
N ILE A 421 -6.91 -3.73 15.58
CA ILE A 421 -7.80 -2.90 14.76
C ILE A 421 -7.74 -1.51 15.37
N ALA A 422 -7.16 -0.55 14.64
CA ALA A 422 -7.00 0.83 15.08
C ALA A 422 -6.81 1.77 13.88
N GLY A 423 -6.09 2.88 14.06
CA GLY A 423 -5.89 3.91 13.03
C GLY A 423 -5.33 3.40 11.70
N ASP A 424 -4.37 2.47 11.71
CA ASP A 424 -3.76 1.89 10.51
C ASP A 424 -4.76 0.98 9.77
N ARG A 425 -5.51 0.17 10.52
CA ARG A 425 -6.59 -0.66 9.96
C ARG A 425 -7.70 0.18 9.33
N PHE A 426 -8.04 1.32 9.91
CA PHE A 426 -9.02 2.25 9.34
C PHE A 426 -8.56 2.79 7.99
N ASN A 427 -7.27 3.05 7.81
CA ASN A 427 -6.72 3.43 6.52
C ASN A 427 -6.90 2.30 5.48
N GLU A 428 -6.65 1.06 5.87
CA GLU A 428 -6.85 -0.11 5.01
C GLU A 428 -8.31 -0.27 4.60
N ASP A 429 -9.25 -0.10 5.53
CA ASP A 429 -10.68 -0.23 5.26
C ASP A 429 -11.17 0.85 4.29
N ILE A 430 -10.70 2.10 4.45
CA ILE A 430 -10.99 3.20 3.51
C ILE A 430 -10.40 2.90 2.13
N ALA A 431 -9.17 2.38 2.07
CA ALA A 431 -8.56 2.00 0.81
C ALA A 431 -9.28 0.82 0.13
N ALA A 432 -9.80 -0.12 0.91
CA ALA A 432 -10.63 -1.21 0.42
C ALA A 432 -11.98 -0.71 -0.09
N TYR A 433 -12.68 0.15 0.66
CA TYR A 433 -13.93 0.74 0.23
C TYR A 433 -13.75 1.54 -1.08
N ALA A 434 -12.69 2.34 -1.18
CA ALA A 434 -12.38 3.07 -2.41
C ALA A 434 -12.17 2.13 -3.60
N ARG A 435 -11.48 1.01 -3.39
CA ARG A 435 -11.27 -0.05 -4.39
C ARG A 435 -12.58 -0.71 -4.80
N ASP A 436 -13.46 -0.97 -3.85
CA ASP A 436 -14.65 -1.80 -4.08
C ASP A 436 -15.81 -0.98 -4.63
N GLU A 437 -16.12 0.18 -4.05
CA GLU A 437 -17.25 1.01 -4.47
C GLU A 437 -16.91 1.90 -5.67
N PHE A 438 -15.73 2.51 -5.67
CA PHE A 438 -15.35 3.48 -6.70
C PHE A 438 -14.40 2.93 -7.76
N LYS A 439 -13.94 1.68 -7.58
CA LYS A 439 -12.88 1.08 -8.39
C LYS A 439 -11.63 1.97 -8.35
N LEU A 440 -11.29 2.51 -7.19
CA LEU A 440 -10.21 3.47 -7.02
C LEU A 440 -9.15 2.93 -6.06
N LEU A 441 -7.93 2.69 -6.55
CA LEU A 441 -6.79 2.34 -5.72
C LEU A 441 -6.15 3.60 -5.14
N ILE A 442 -6.22 3.76 -3.83
CA ILE A 442 -5.61 4.86 -3.08
C ILE A 442 -4.46 4.34 -2.20
N GLY A 443 -3.50 5.21 -1.90
CA GLY A 443 -2.42 4.91 -0.96
C GLY A 443 -2.83 5.16 0.50
N GLU A 444 -2.05 4.61 1.43
CA GLU A 444 -2.27 4.74 2.88
C GLU A 444 -2.40 6.21 3.32
N ARG A 445 -1.55 7.10 2.79
CA ARG A 445 -1.64 8.54 3.09
C ARG A 445 -2.99 9.13 2.69
N THR A 446 -3.47 8.84 1.48
CA THR A 446 -4.76 9.37 1.01
C THR A 446 -5.90 8.87 1.89
N ALA A 447 -5.83 7.61 2.30
CA ALA A 447 -6.78 7.03 3.25
C ALA A 447 -6.73 7.72 4.62
N GLU A 448 -5.53 8.07 5.10
CA GLU A 448 -5.36 8.80 6.36
C GLU A 448 -5.81 10.27 6.27
N ASP A 449 -5.46 10.98 5.19
CA ASP A 449 -5.84 12.37 4.97
C ASP A 449 -7.37 12.48 4.87
N ILE A 450 -8.06 11.53 4.22
CA ILE A 450 -9.53 11.50 4.18
C ILE A 450 -10.13 11.12 5.55
N LYS A 451 -9.52 10.17 6.26
CA LYS A 451 -9.90 9.75 7.62
C LYS A 451 -9.90 10.93 8.58
N ILE A 452 -8.84 11.74 8.57
CA ILE A 452 -8.71 12.91 9.46
C ILE A 452 -9.67 14.03 9.04
N SER A 453 -9.72 14.33 7.75
CA SER A 453 -10.50 15.47 7.24
C SER A 453 -12.01 15.30 7.42
N ILE A 454 -12.57 14.17 6.99
CA ILE A 454 -14.03 13.96 6.95
C ILE A 454 -14.50 12.68 7.66
N GLY A 455 -13.59 11.88 8.22
CA GLY A 455 -13.95 10.63 8.89
C GLY A 455 -14.91 10.86 10.05
N SER A 456 -16.03 10.13 10.01
CA SER A 456 -17.08 10.14 11.02
C SER A 456 -17.74 8.77 11.09
N VAL A 457 -18.03 8.30 12.30
CA VAL A 457 -18.77 7.05 12.54
C VAL A 457 -20.19 7.31 13.06
N TRP A 458 -20.56 8.58 13.16
CA TRP A 458 -21.90 9.03 13.56
C TRP A 458 -22.50 9.98 12.52
N LYS A 459 -23.82 9.98 12.40
CA LYS A 459 -24.50 10.91 11.50
C LYS A 459 -24.41 12.33 12.08
N THR A 460 -23.73 13.21 11.36
CA THR A 460 -23.64 14.64 11.67
C THR A 460 -24.79 15.41 11.02
N ASN A 461 -25.05 16.63 11.50
CA ASN A 461 -26.05 17.51 10.90
C ASN A 461 -25.55 18.16 9.59
N GLU A 462 -24.24 18.31 9.47
CA GLU A 462 -23.56 18.78 8.26
C GLU A 462 -22.98 17.59 7.51
N ILE A 463 -23.11 17.60 6.19
CA ILE A 463 -22.45 16.65 5.30
C ILE A 463 -21.01 17.14 5.12
N LEU A 464 -20.04 16.30 5.48
CA LEU A 464 -18.63 16.59 5.23
C LEU A 464 -18.25 15.92 3.92
N GLU A 465 -17.54 16.64 3.06
CA GLU A 465 -17.11 16.15 1.76
C GLU A 465 -15.61 16.31 1.59
N GLY A 466 -15.00 15.35 0.91
CA GLY A 466 -13.58 15.33 0.63
C GLY A 466 -13.29 14.57 -0.65
N ALA A 467 -12.14 14.86 -1.26
CA ALA A 467 -11.74 14.25 -2.51
C ALA A 467 -10.82 13.05 -2.24
N LEU A 468 -11.26 11.85 -2.62
CA LEU A 468 -10.38 10.70 -2.75
C LEU A 468 -9.73 10.70 -4.12
N ARG A 469 -8.40 10.78 -4.14
CA ARG A 469 -7.59 10.74 -5.36
C ARG A 469 -6.81 9.45 -5.40
N GLY A 470 -6.97 8.70 -6.48
CA GLY A 470 -6.31 7.42 -6.66
C GLY A 470 -6.24 7.01 -8.11
N ARG A 471 -5.83 5.76 -8.34
CA ARG A 471 -5.83 5.14 -9.65
C ARG A 471 -7.15 4.41 -9.86
N ASP A 472 -7.93 4.82 -10.84
CA ASP A 472 -9.09 4.05 -11.29
C ASP A 472 -8.62 2.68 -11.79
N LEU A 473 -9.27 1.62 -11.34
CA LEU A 473 -8.91 0.23 -11.60
C LEU A 473 -9.56 -0.30 -12.87
N VAL A 474 -10.58 0.40 -13.38
CA VAL A 474 -11.20 0.12 -14.68
C VAL A 474 -10.37 0.77 -15.77
N THR A 475 -10.07 2.06 -15.62
CA THR A 475 -9.38 2.84 -16.66
C THR A 475 -7.86 2.88 -16.48
N GLY A 476 -7.34 2.55 -15.30
CA GLY A 476 -5.92 2.68 -14.97
C GLY A 476 -5.44 4.12 -14.74
N LEU A 477 -6.29 5.11 -15.01
CA LEU A 477 -5.97 6.54 -14.95
C LEU A 477 -6.21 7.11 -13.55
N PRO A 478 -5.58 8.25 -13.19
CA PRO A 478 -5.97 8.95 -11.99
C PRO A 478 -7.41 9.43 -12.11
N ARG A 479 -8.16 9.18 -11.05
CA ARG A 479 -9.50 9.69 -10.91
C ARG A 479 -9.64 10.30 -9.53
N GLU A 480 -10.35 11.41 -9.49
CA GLU A 480 -10.84 11.99 -8.26
C GLU A 480 -12.29 11.57 -8.09
N VAL A 481 -12.63 11.13 -6.88
CA VAL A 481 -14.00 10.84 -6.48
C VAL A 481 -14.29 11.67 -5.24
N LEU A 482 -15.35 12.48 -5.31
CA LEU A 482 -15.89 13.13 -4.13
C LEU A 482 -16.58 12.08 -3.28
N VAL A 483 -16.15 12.01 -2.03
CA VAL A 483 -16.74 11.14 -1.01
C VAL A 483 -17.23 11.98 0.15
N THR A 484 -18.23 11.45 0.83
CA THR A 484 -18.85 12.08 1.98
C THR A 484 -18.43 11.39 3.27
N ASP A 485 -18.73 11.99 4.43
CA ASP A 485 -18.62 11.31 5.72
C ASP A 485 -19.43 10.00 5.78
N SER A 486 -20.48 9.88 4.96
CA SER A 486 -21.28 8.65 4.88
C SER A 486 -20.55 7.49 4.21
N ASP A 487 -19.73 7.78 3.20
CA ASP A 487 -18.87 6.78 2.55
C ASP A 487 -17.79 6.29 3.51
N ILE A 488 -17.14 7.23 4.23
CA ILE A 488 -16.12 6.85 5.21
C ILE A 488 -16.74 6.07 6.38
N ARG A 489 -17.95 6.44 6.81
CA ARG A 489 -18.70 5.67 7.82
C ARG A 489 -19.02 4.25 7.35
N ALA A 490 -19.38 4.07 6.07
CA ALA A 490 -19.61 2.75 5.49
C ALA A 490 -18.31 1.94 5.42
N ALA A 491 -17.20 2.56 5.00
CA ALA A 491 -15.89 1.94 4.96
C ALA A 491 -15.46 1.40 6.34
N LEU A 492 -15.63 2.21 7.39
CA LEU A 492 -15.21 1.86 8.74
C LEU A 492 -16.18 0.94 9.49
N ALA A 493 -17.38 0.69 8.94
CA ALA A 493 -18.47 0.02 9.67
C ALA A 493 -18.08 -1.35 10.23
N LYS A 494 -17.30 -2.15 9.48
CA LYS A 494 -16.86 -3.47 9.92
C LYS A 494 -15.89 -3.37 11.11
N SER A 495 -14.86 -2.55 11.00
CA SER A 495 -13.88 -2.39 12.08
C SER A 495 -14.50 -1.74 13.31
N MET A 496 -15.40 -0.77 13.12
CA MET A 496 -16.16 -0.18 14.23
C MET A 496 -17.04 -1.19 14.93
N ARG A 497 -17.71 -2.09 14.20
CA ARG A 497 -18.48 -3.18 14.82
C ARG A 497 -17.58 -4.05 15.68
N THR A 498 -16.41 -4.44 15.21
CA THR A 498 -15.47 -5.23 16.01
C THR A 498 -15.02 -4.51 17.29
N VAL A 499 -14.74 -3.20 17.21
CA VAL A 499 -14.40 -2.38 18.38
C VAL A 499 -15.56 -2.32 19.38
N ILE A 500 -16.80 -2.10 18.88
CA ILE A 500 -18.01 -2.08 19.71
C ILE A 500 -18.26 -3.43 20.38
N ASP A 501 -18.15 -4.53 19.63
CA ASP A 501 -18.39 -5.88 20.14
C ASP A 501 -17.34 -6.22 21.20
N ALA A 502 -16.08 -5.82 21.03
CA ALA A 502 -15.07 -5.98 22.06
C ALA A 502 -15.36 -5.15 23.32
N ALA A 503 -15.85 -3.91 23.17
CA ALA A 503 -16.27 -3.10 24.32
C ALA A 503 -17.42 -3.77 25.09
N LYS A 504 -18.44 -4.26 24.38
CA LYS A 504 -19.57 -5.02 24.97
C LYS A 504 -19.10 -6.29 25.66
N ASN A 505 -18.26 -7.09 25.01
CA ASN A 505 -17.74 -8.31 25.59
C ASN A 505 -16.88 -8.03 26.84
N THR A 506 -16.12 -6.93 26.86
CA THR A 506 -15.36 -6.54 28.06
C THR A 506 -16.29 -6.19 29.22
N ILE A 507 -17.41 -5.50 28.94
CA ILE A 507 -18.45 -5.23 29.94
C ILE A 507 -19.10 -6.54 30.42
N GLU A 508 -19.36 -7.49 29.52
CA GLU A 508 -19.94 -8.80 29.87
C GLU A 508 -19.03 -9.64 30.77
N ASP A 509 -17.71 -9.56 30.57
CA ASP A 509 -16.72 -10.24 31.42
C ASP A 509 -16.48 -9.52 32.77
N THR A 510 -16.99 -8.29 32.92
CA THR A 510 -16.76 -7.46 34.11
C THR A 510 -17.72 -7.85 35.25
N PRO A 511 -17.26 -7.95 36.50
CA PRO A 511 -18.13 -8.19 37.66
C PRO A 511 -19.29 -7.19 37.75
N PRO A 512 -20.52 -7.64 38.09
CA PRO A 512 -21.71 -6.78 38.11
C PRO A 512 -21.56 -5.50 38.95
N GLU A 513 -20.83 -5.58 40.05
CA GLU A 513 -20.55 -4.45 40.94
C GLU A 513 -19.80 -3.33 40.20
N LEU A 514 -18.79 -3.68 39.41
CA LEU A 514 -18.01 -2.73 38.62
C LEU A 514 -18.74 -2.27 37.37
N VAL A 515 -19.61 -3.11 36.79
CA VAL A 515 -20.50 -2.68 35.70
C VAL A 515 -21.41 -1.54 36.17
N SER A 516 -21.92 -1.60 37.40
CA SER A 516 -22.72 -0.52 37.99
C SER A 516 -21.94 0.79 38.08
N ASP A 517 -20.64 0.74 38.41
CA ASP A 517 -19.80 1.93 38.44
C ASP A 517 -19.61 2.53 37.04
N ILE A 518 -19.35 1.68 36.03
CA ILE A 518 -19.19 2.11 34.64
C ILE A 518 -20.50 2.72 34.11
N MET A 519 -21.67 2.20 34.50
CA MET A 519 -22.96 2.80 34.12
C MET A 519 -23.12 4.23 34.64
N HIS A 520 -22.54 4.56 35.80
CA HIS A 520 -22.63 5.89 36.40
C HIS A 520 -21.51 6.83 35.95
N ARG A 521 -20.28 6.32 35.83
CA ARG A 521 -19.06 7.09 35.54
C ARG A 521 -18.71 7.15 34.06
N GLY A 522 -19.23 6.21 33.27
CA GLY A 522 -18.99 6.09 31.84
C GLY A 522 -17.66 5.46 31.46
N ILE A 523 -17.43 5.47 30.15
CA ILE A 523 -16.25 4.94 29.46
C ILE A 523 -15.39 6.11 29.00
N LEU A 524 -14.08 6.07 29.28
CA LEU A 524 -13.14 7.08 28.80
C LEU A 524 -12.48 6.64 27.49
N LEU A 525 -12.48 7.51 26.48
CA LEU A 525 -11.77 7.34 25.22
C LEU A 525 -10.46 8.12 25.21
N VAL A 526 -9.38 7.47 24.80
CA VAL A 526 -8.04 8.05 24.63
C VAL A 526 -7.40 7.56 23.33
N GLY A 527 -6.22 8.10 22.98
CA GLY A 527 -5.47 7.68 21.80
C GLY A 527 -5.86 8.44 20.53
N GLY A 528 -4.96 8.52 19.55
CA GLY A 528 -5.16 9.35 18.36
C GLY A 528 -6.32 8.93 17.46
N GLY A 529 -6.64 7.63 17.43
CA GLY A 529 -7.77 7.12 16.68
C GLY A 529 -9.13 7.37 17.35
N SER A 530 -9.16 7.73 18.64
CA SER A 530 -10.40 8.16 19.31
C SER A 530 -10.97 9.47 18.78
N LEU A 531 -10.15 10.25 18.04
CA LEU A 531 -10.53 11.51 17.41
C LEU A 531 -11.43 11.35 16.19
N ILE A 532 -11.75 10.11 15.77
CA ILE A 532 -12.78 9.85 14.77
C ILE A 532 -14.12 10.43 15.25
N ARG A 533 -14.73 11.26 14.42
CA ARG A 533 -15.93 12.02 14.81
C ARG A 533 -17.08 11.08 15.17
N GLY A 534 -17.67 11.31 16.34
CA GLY A 534 -18.86 10.60 16.81
C GLY A 534 -18.62 9.18 17.31
N LEU A 535 -17.36 8.78 17.54
CA LEU A 535 -17.03 7.49 18.15
C LEU A 535 -17.60 7.37 19.56
N ASP A 536 -17.49 8.44 20.35
CA ASP A 536 -18.12 8.63 21.65
C ASP A 536 -19.63 8.32 21.62
N LYS A 537 -20.37 8.98 20.72
CA LYS A 537 -21.82 8.83 20.56
C LYS A 537 -22.20 7.44 20.08
N LEU A 538 -21.40 6.87 19.18
CA LEU A 538 -21.61 5.53 18.67
C LEU A 538 -21.48 4.51 19.80
N LEU A 539 -20.40 4.57 20.57
CA LEU A 539 -20.19 3.69 21.72
C LEU A 539 -21.28 3.89 22.77
N GLU A 540 -21.62 5.12 23.13
CA GLU A 540 -22.69 5.42 24.09
C GLU A 540 -24.03 4.79 23.66
N ARG A 541 -24.39 4.92 22.38
CA ARG A 541 -25.61 4.30 21.85
C ARG A 541 -25.58 2.78 21.95
N GLU A 542 -24.45 2.17 21.64
CA GLU A 542 -24.31 0.72 21.54
C GLU A 542 -24.14 0.03 22.89
N THR A 543 -23.35 0.62 23.80
CA THR A 543 -23.09 0.08 25.14
C THR A 543 -24.16 0.49 26.17
N LYS A 544 -24.94 1.55 25.88
CA LYS A 544 -25.90 2.16 26.81
C LYS A 544 -25.24 2.75 28.07
N MET A 545 -23.97 3.10 27.96
CA MET A 545 -23.19 3.74 29.03
C MET A 545 -22.67 5.10 28.56
N PRO A 546 -22.55 6.11 29.44
CA PRO A 546 -21.94 7.38 29.07
C PRO A 546 -20.53 7.18 28.50
N VAL A 547 -20.12 7.99 27.53
CA VAL A 547 -18.77 7.92 26.93
C VAL A 547 -18.17 9.31 26.85
N TYR A 548 -16.92 9.44 27.29
CA TYR A 548 -16.21 10.71 27.37
C TYR A 548 -14.89 10.63 26.61
N LEU A 549 -14.59 11.63 25.79
CA LEU A 549 -13.28 11.79 25.18
C LEU A 549 -12.36 12.55 26.15
N ALA A 550 -11.15 12.02 26.38
CA ALA A 550 -10.15 12.73 27.18
C ALA A 550 -9.80 14.10 26.58
N GLU A 551 -9.42 15.06 27.43
CA GLU A 551 -9.10 16.43 26.99
C GLU A 551 -7.91 16.49 26.01
N ASP A 552 -6.89 15.67 26.23
CA ASP A 552 -5.74 15.53 25.33
C ASP A 552 -5.43 14.05 25.06
N PRO A 553 -6.19 13.41 24.16
CA PRO A 553 -6.14 11.97 23.97
C PRO A 553 -4.81 11.50 23.37
N LEU A 554 -4.07 12.37 22.67
CA LEU A 554 -2.79 12.05 22.06
C LEU A 554 -1.64 11.94 23.07
N THR A 555 -1.71 12.66 24.18
CA THR A 555 -0.66 12.65 25.21
C THR A 555 -1.06 11.95 26.50
N THR A 556 -2.31 11.48 26.62
CA THR A 556 -2.85 10.93 27.87
C THR A 556 -1.99 9.78 28.42
N VAL A 557 -1.59 8.82 27.57
CA VAL A 557 -0.75 7.68 27.97
C VAL A 557 0.61 8.14 28.50
N VAL A 558 1.33 9.00 27.75
CA VAL A 558 2.67 9.47 28.14
C VAL A 558 2.64 10.38 29.38
N ARG A 559 1.54 11.08 29.61
CA ARG A 559 1.32 11.83 30.86
C ARG A 559 1.11 10.90 32.04
N GLY A 560 0.40 9.79 31.83
CA GLY A 560 0.22 8.74 32.83
C GLY A 560 1.54 8.12 33.26
N THR A 561 2.38 7.72 32.29
CA THR A 561 3.72 7.21 32.59
C THR A 561 4.58 8.26 33.28
N GLY A 562 4.43 9.53 32.92
CA GLY A 562 5.05 10.65 33.63
C GLY A 562 4.62 10.75 35.09
N ILE A 563 3.31 10.70 35.39
CA ILE A 563 2.78 10.73 36.76
C ILE A 563 3.31 9.55 37.59
N ILE A 564 3.33 8.35 37.01
CA ILE A 564 3.91 7.16 37.66
C ILE A 564 5.41 7.37 37.96
N LEU A 565 6.16 7.94 37.02
CA LEU A 565 7.59 8.22 37.21
C LEU A 565 7.87 9.30 38.28
N GLU A 566 6.94 10.25 38.45
CA GLU A 566 7.02 11.26 39.51
C GLU A 566 6.91 10.61 40.90
N ASP A 567 6.09 9.56 41.05
CA ASP A 567 5.78 8.87 42.30
C ASP A 567 5.77 7.33 42.15
N LEU A 568 6.95 6.74 41.99
CA LEU A 568 7.11 5.28 41.78
C LEU A 568 6.75 4.45 43.01
N GLU A 569 6.87 5.01 44.22
CA GLU A 569 6.69 4.27 45.47
C GLU A 569 5.21 4.12 45.84
N SER A 570 4.37 5.12 45.56
CA SER A 570 2.93 5.05 45.88
C SER A 570 2.09 4.29 44.85
N ILE A 571 2.66 4.02 43.67
CA ILE A 571 1.97 3.39 42.52
C ILE A 571 2.69 2.09 42.10
N SER A 572 3.45 1.47 43.02
CA SER A 572 4.23 0.25 42.71
C SER A 572 3.37 -0.94 42.30
N GLU A 573 2.15 -1.03 42.85
CA GLU A 573 1.18 -2.12 42.59
C GLU A 573 0.67 -2.15 41.14
N VAL A 574 0.88 -1.07 40.40
CA VAL A 574 0.43 -0.92 39.02
C VAL A 574 1.47 -1.47 38.03
N PHE A 575 2.70 -1.74 38.50
CA PHE A 575 3.70 -2.36 37.65
C PHE A 575 3.44 -3.84 37.52
N ILE A 576 3.72 -4.35 36.32
CA ILE A 576 3.66 -5.78 36.09
C ILE A 576 4.86 -6.45 36.77
N GLU A 577 4.59 -7.21 37.83
CA GLU A 577 5.58 -7.99 38.58
C GLU A 577 6.13 -9.16 37.73
N ASP A 578 7.42 -9.45 37.87
CA ASP A 578 8.05 -10.64 37.27
C ASP A 578 8.40 -11.64 38.38
N ASP A 579 8.13 -12.93 38.16
CA ASP A 579 8.55 -14.06 39.01
C ASP A 579 10.09 -14.23 39.14
N TYR A 580 10.91 -13.37 38.53
CA TYR A 580 12.35 -13.57 38.34
C TYR A 580 13.26 -12.65 39.17
N ASP A 581 12.71 -11.72 39.96
CA ASP A 581 13.50 -10.95 40.94
C ASP A 581 13.61 -11.68 42.30
N LEU A 582 13.06 -12.89 42.41
CA LEU A 582 13.37 -13.79 43.51
C LEU A 582 14.74 -14.44 43.26
N PRO A 583 15.72 -14.30 44.17
CA PRO A 583 16.98 -15.01 44.05
C PRO A 583 16.69 -16.52 43.95
N PRO A 584 17.45 -17.29 43.15
CA PRO A 584 17.23 -18.72 43.02
C PRO A 584 17.26 -19.37 44.42
N GLN A 585 16.17 -20.05 44.77
CA GLN A 585 16.07 -20.83 46.02
C GLN A 585 17.01 -22.03 46.04
#